data_AF-A0A9E4QU15-F1
#
_entry.id   AF-A0A9E4QU15-F1
#
_cell.length_a   1.000
_cell.length_b   1.000
_cell.length_c   1.000
_cell.angle_alpha   90.00
_cell.angle_beta   90.00
_cell.angle_gamma   90.00
#
_symmetry.space_group_name_H-M   'P 1'
#
loop_
_entity.id
_entity.type
_entity.pdbx_description
1 polymer ?
#
loop_
_entity_poly.entity_id
_entity_poly.type
_entity_poly.pdbx_seq_one_letter_code
_entity_poly.pdbx_strand_id
1 'polypeptide(L)'
;MTTYSEVGRPVTREDGPDKVSGSHIYPADVILPGMIWGKVLRSPYPHAKILNIDTSRAERLTGVRAVVTGRDTKGMRVGRYLQDVPPLAEDRVRFVGEKVAAVAADDPDTAEEALNLIDVEYEPLPAVFDPLEAMQPGAPLVHEGPLSYDSPAGPVQPQGNIVYHNT
;
A
#
# COMPACT_ATOMS: atom_id res chain seq x y z
N MET A 1 -2.74 6.24 -51.30
CA MET A 1 -3.13 6.08 -49.88
C MET A 1 -3.32 4.60 -49.64
N THR A 2 -2.61 4.03 -48.65
CA THR A 2 -2.77 2.62 -48.30
C THR A 2 -4.06 2.46 -47.50
N THR A 3 -5.01 1.68 -48.03
CA THR A 3 -6.24 1.36 -47.32
C THR A 3 -6.03 0.08 -46.52
N TYR A 4 -6.04 0.18 -45.19
CA TYR A 4 -5.95 -0.97 -44.30
C TYR A 4 -7.32 -1.63 -44.10
N SER A 5 -7.33 -2.96 -43.94
CA SER A 5 -8.57 -3.70 -43.67
C SER A 5 -9.14 -3.38 -42.28
N GLU A 6 -8.30 -3.13 -41.28
CA GLU A 6 -8.75 -2.95 -39.89
C GLU A 6 -8.35 -1.59 -39.28
N VAL A 7 -7.18 -1.05 -39.65
CA VAL A 7 -6.67 0.20 -39.06
C VAL A 7 -7.56 1.38 -39.46
N GLY A 8 -8.08 2.08 -38.45
CA GLY A 8 -8.97 3.24 -38.63
C GLY A 8 -10.45 2.91 -38.80
N ARG A 9 -10.85 1.63 -38.66
CA ARG A 9 -12.26 1.21 -38.71
C ARG A 9 -12.87 1.08 -37.31
N PRO A 10 -14.19 1.31 -37.16
CA PRO A 10 -14.90 1.03 -35.92
C PRO A 10 -15.13 -0.49 -35.79
N VAL A 11 -14.15 -1.19 -35.23
CA VAL A 11 -14.24 -2.64 -34.96
C VAL A 11 -14.81 -2.90 -33.57
N THR A 12 -15.54 -4.01 -33.41
CA THR A 12 -16.02 -4.44 -32.11
C THR A 12 -14.83 -4.79 -31.21
N ARG A 13 -14.87 -4.33 -29.96
CA ARG A 13 -13.86 -4.64 -28.97
C ARG A 13 -13.98 -6.11 -28.56
N GLU A 14 -12.87 -6.84 -28.56
CA GLU A 14 -12.82 -8.29 -28.32
C GLU A 14 -13.45 -8.69 -26.97
N ASP A 15 -13.13 -7.96 -25.91
CA ASP A 15 -13.68 -8.18 -24.56
C ASP A 15 -15.08 -7.55 -24.34
N GLY A 16 -15.64 -6.92 -25.39
CA GLY A 16 -16.90 -6.21 -25.33
C GLY A 16 -18.08 -7.11 -24.95
N PRO A 17 -18.33 -8.20 -25.70
CA PRO A 17 -19.42 -9.13 -25.42
C PRO A 17 -19.41 -9.66 -23.98
N ASP A 18 -18.25 -10.08 -23.48
CA ASP A 18 -18.13 -10.65 -22.12
C ASP A 18 -18.42 -9.64 -21.01
N LYS A 19 -18.02 -8.38 -21.22
CA LYS A 19 -18.25 -7.32 -20.23
C LYS A 19 -19.70 -6.86 -20.18
N VAL A 20 -20.40 -6.84 -21.32
CA VAL A 20 -21.81 -6.43 -21.35
C VAL A 20 -22.78 -7.55 -20.96
N SER A 21 -22.36 -8.81 -21.11
CA SER A 21 -23.13 -9.98 -20.68
C SER A 21 -22.95 -10.31 -19.19
N GLY A 22 -21.89 -9.82 -18.55
CA GLY A 22 -21.47 -10.23 -17.21
C GLY A 22 -20.75 -11.59 -17.18
N SER A 23 -20.32 -12.12 -18.32
CA SER A 23 -19.54 -13.38 -18.38
C SER A 23 -18.04 -13.17 -18.19
N HIS A 24 -17.56 -11.93 -18.17
CA HIS A 24 -16.15 -11.64 -17.90
C HIS A 24 -15.80 -11.95 -16.44
N ILE A 25 -14.75 -12.74 -16.22
CA ILE A 25 -14.28 -13.13 -14.89
C ILE A 25 -13.27 -12.08 -14.42
N TYR A 26 -13.62 -11.34 -13.38
CA TYR A 26 -12.72 -10.45 -12.66
C TYR A 26 -12.01 -11.20 -11.53
N PRO A 27 -10.87 -10.69 -11.02
CA PRO A 27 -10.19 -11.32 -9.89
C PRO A 27 -11.08 -11.54 -8.65
N ALA A 28 -12.09 -10.69 -8.44
CA ALA A 28 -13.06 -10.82 -7.35
C ALA A 28 -14.06 -11.96 -7.54
N ASP A 29 -14.23 -12.46 -8.77
CA ASP A 29 -15.14 -13.58 -9.09
C ASP A 29 -14.45 -14.95 -8.94
N VAL A 30 -13.12 -14.95 -8.74
CA VAL A 30 -12.34 -16.17 -8.62
C VAL A 30 -12.48 -16.74 -7.21
N ILE A 31 -12.91 -18.00 -7.12
CA ILE A 31 -12.98 -18.77 -5.88
C ILE A 31 -12.21 -20.08 -6.07
N LEU A 32 -11.23 -20.33 -5.21
CA LEU A 32 -10.40 -21.54 -5.26
C LEU A 32 -10.62 -22.41 -4.01
N PRO A 33 -10.49 -23.75 -4.13
CA PRO A 33 -10.51 -24.63 -2.96
C PRO A 33 -9.44 -24.23 -1.94
N GLY A 34 -9.84 -23.99 -0.69
CA GLY A 34 -8.93 -23.57 0.38
C GLY A 34 -8.48 -22.11 0.30
N MET A 35 -9.14 -21.26 -0.50
CA MET A 35 -8.89 -19.83 -0.53
C MET A 35 -9.15 -19.19 0.83
N ILE A 36 -8.23 -18.32 1.26
CA ILE A 36 -8.34 -17.50 2.47
C ILE A 36 -8.47 -16.03 2.08
N TRP A 37 -9.01 -15.22 2.99
CA TRP A 37 -9.33 -13.82 2.77
C TRP A 37 -8.34 -12.91 3.48
N GLY A 38 -7.73 -12.02 2.71
CA GLY A 38 -6.81 -11.00 3.20
C GLY A 38 -7.53 -9.67 3.47
N LYS A 39 -7.38 -9.10 4.67
CA LYS A 39 -7.73 -7.69 4.95
C LYS A 39 -6.55 -6.94 5.58
N VAL A 40 -6.53 -5.62 5.40
CA VAL A 40 -5.39 -4.77 5.80
C VAL A 40 -5.87 -3.67 6.74
N LEU A 41 -5.26 -3.59 7.93
CA LEU A 41 -5.41 -2.47 8.85
C LEU A 41 -4.64 -1.27 8.31
N ARG A 42 -5.28 -0.10 8.33
CA ARG A 42 -4.72 1.13 7.77
C ARG A 42 -4.63 2.23 8.81
N SER A 43 -3.61 3.07 8.67
CA SER A 43 -3.39 4.24 9.50
C SER A 43 -4.52 5.27 9.37
N PRO A 44 -5.04 5.81 10.49
CA PRO A 44 -5.90 6.99 10.45
C PRO A 44 -5.09 8.30 10.45
N TYR A 45 -3.77 8.26 10.64
CA TYR A 45 -2.91 9.44 10.80
C TYR A 45 -2.15 9.78 9.53
N PRO A 46 -1.98 11.09 9.22
CA PRO A 46 -1.17 11.55 8.10
C PRO A 46 0.33 11.40 8.36
N HIS A 47 0.79 11.51 9.60
CA HIS A 47 2.17 11.24 9.99
C HIS A 47 2.19 10.87 11.46
N ALA A 48 2.72 9.69 11.81
CA ALA A 48 2.84 9.25 13.21
C ALA A 48 3.89 8.15 13.34
N LYS A 49 4.61 8.11 14.47
CA LYS A 49 5.39 6.92 14.83
C LYS A 49 4.45 5.81 15.28
N ILE A 50 4.81 4.57 14.97
CA ILE A 50 4.16 3.39 15.52
C ILE A 50 4.96 3.01 16.77
N LEU A 51 4.37 3.18 17.95
CA LEU A 51 5.00 2.83 19.22
C LEU A 51 4.89 1.32 19.47
N ASN A 52 3.71 0.76 19.21
CA ASN A 52 3.43 -0.64 19.41
C ASN A 52 2.29 -1.12 18.50
N ILE A 53 2.31 -2.40 18.13
CA ILE A 53 1.20 -3.12 17.47
C ILE A 53 0.97 -4.38 18.30
N ASP A 54 -0.20 -4.50 18.94
CA ASP A 54 -0.64 -5.72 19.61
C ASP A 54 -1.58 -6.50 18.68
N THR A 55 -1.08 -7.63 18.16
CA THR A 55 -1.82 -8.56 17.30
C THR A 55 -2.43 -9.73 18.08
N SER A 56 -2.20 -9.81 19.39
CA SER A 56 -2.38 -11.05 20.15
C SER A 56 -3.83 -11.50 20.21
N ARG A 57 -4.79 -10.57 20.23
CA ARG A 57 -6.23 -10.90 20.20
C ARG A 57 -6.66 -11.39 18.83
N ALA A 58 -6.17 -10.77 17.76
CA ALA A 58 -6.44 -11.18 16.39
C ALA A 58 -5.87 -12.58 16.09
N GLU A 59 -4.65 -12.87 16.53
CA GLU A 59 -4.00 -14.18 16.34
C GLU A 59 -4.73 -15.34 17.05
N ARG A 60 -5.44 -15.04 18.15
CA ARG A 60 -6.25 -16.03 18.89
C ARG A 60 -7.66 -16.21 18.35
N LEU A 61 -8.11 -15.37 17.42
CA LEU A 61 -9.45 -15.47 16.85
C LEU A 61 -9.55 -16.75 16.00
N THR A 62 -10.60 -17.53 16.24
CA THR A 62 -10.83 -18.77 15.46
C THR A 62 -11.07 -18.41 14.00
N GLY A 63 -10.41 -19.12 13.08
CA GLY A 63 -10.48 -18.86 11.64
C GLY A 63 -9.40 -17.92 11.11
N VAL A 64 -8.66 -17.23 11.98
CA VAL A 64 -7.44 -16.50 11.57
C VAL A 64 -6.31 -17.49 11.30
N ARG A 65 -5.64 -17.31 10.15
CA ARG A 65 -4.54 -18.16 9.68
C ARG A 65 -3.18 -17.48 9.83
N ALA A 66 -3.14 -16.16 9.66
CA ALA A 66 -1.94 -15.37 9.86
C ALA A 66 -2.30 -13.92 10.17
N VAL A 67 -1.47 -13.28 11.00
CA VAL A 67 -1.40 -11.83 11.15
C VAL A 67 0.02 -11.42 10.84
N VAL A 68 0.20 -10.43 9.97
CA VAL A 68 1.51 -9.91 9.56
C VAL A 68 1.58 -8.40 9.81
N THR A 69 2.76 -7.92 10.19
CA THR A 69 3.05 -6.52 10.52
C THR A 69 4.30 -6.06 9.77
N GLY A 70 4.68 -4.80 9.92
CA GLY A 70 5.96 -4.30 9.40
C GLY A 70 7.19 -5.08 9.89
N ARG A 71 7.09 -5.81 11.02
CA ARG A 71 8.18 -6.67 11.51
C ARG A 71 8.49 -7.83 10.56
N ASP A 72 7.49 -8.36 9.88
CA ASP A 72 7.60 -9.51 8.97
C ASP A 72 8.15 -9.12 7.59
N THR A 73 8.07 -7.84 7.25
CA THR A 73 8.56 -7.28 5.98
C THR A 73 9.71 -6.31 6.17
N LYS A 74 10.40 -6.39 7.31
CA LYS A 74 11.40 -5.41 7.71
C LYS A 74 12.52 -5.26 6.68
N GLY A 75 12.78 -4.04 6.25
CA GLY A 75 13.80 -3.70 5.26
C GLY A 75 13.38 -3.96 3.82
N MET A 76 12.20 -4.54 3.58
CA MET A 76 11.65 -4.66 2.24
C MET A 76 11.05 -3.32 1.83
N ARG A 77 11.40 -2.87 0.62
CA ARG A 77 10.81 -1.68 0.03
C ARG A 77 10.33 -1.97 -1.37
N VAL A 78 9.25 -1.31 -1.75
CA VAL A 78 8.63 -1.41 -3.05
C VAL A 78 8.45 -0.01 -3.63
N GLY A 79 8.31 0.04 -4.94
CA GLY A 79 7.98 1.25 -5.66
C GLY A 79 8.55 1.22 -7.07
N ARG A 80 7.88 1.91 -7.99
CA ARG A 80 8.19 1.84 -9.42
C ARG A 80 9.41 2.69 -9.78
N TYR A 81 9.47 3.90 -9.22
CA TYR A 81 10.54 4.87 -9.50
C TYR A 81 11.54 4.92 -8.35
N LEU A 82 11.06 4.98 -7.12
CA LEU A 82 11.82 4.95 -5.89
C LEU A 82 11.32 3.77 -5.06
N GLN A 83 12.21 2.96 -4.51
CA GLN A 83 11.84 1.87 -3.59
C GLN A 83 11.82 2.41 -2.17
N ASP A 84 10.83 3.23 -1.85
CA ASP A 84 10.70 3.95 -0.59
C ASP A 84 9.51 3.53 0.27
N VAL A 85 8.58 2.77 -0.30
CA VAL A 85 7.35 2.36 0.37
C VAL A 85 7.55 0.97 0.99
N PRO A 86 7.41 0.81 2.31
CA PRO A 86 7.40 -0.52 2.89
C PRO A 86 6.08 -1.25 2.56
N PRO A 87 6.06 -2.59 2.42
CA PRO A 87 4.81 -3.33 2.23
C PRO A 87 3.80 -3.09 3.36
N LEU A 88 4.28 -3.04 4.61
CA LEU A 88 3.56 -2.65 5.81
C LEU A 88 4.46 -1.70 6.61
N ALA A 89 3.88 -0.65 7.20
CA ALA A 89 4.59 0.36 7.96
C ALA A 89 5.41 -0.27 9.10
N GLU A 90 6.70 0.07 9.17
CA GLU A 90 7.64 -0.51 10.13
C GLU A 90 7.74 0.35 11.40
N ASP A 91 8.20 1.59 11.24
CA ASP A 91 8.51 2.52 12.33
C ASP A 91 7.49 3.66 12.44
N ARG A 92 6.89 4.03 11.31
CA ARG A 92 5.98 5.15 11.18
C ARG A 92 5.05 4.99 9.98
N VAL A 93 3.98 5.76 10.03
CA VAL A 93 3.05 6.01 8.92
C VAL A 93 3.26 7.44 8.44
N ARG A 94 3.17 7.65 7.13
CA ARG A 94 3.52 8.84 6.34
C ARG A 94 2.33 9.41 5.58
N PHE A 95 1.20 8.70 5.56
CA PHE A 95 -0.06 9.18 5.01
C PHE A 95 -1.26 8.43 5.60
N VAL A 96 -2.43 9.08 5.54
CA VAL A 96 -3.71 8.45 5.93
C VAL A 96 -3.99 7.29 4.97
N GLY A 97 -4.26 6.11 5.52
CA GLY A 97 -4.50 4.90 4.73
C GLY A 97 -3.27 4.03 4.50
N GLU A 98 -2.09 4.41 5.00
CA GLU A 98 -0.89 3.56 4.93
C GLU A 98 -1.14 2.23 5.65
N LYS A 99 -0.61 1.15 5.09
CA LYS A 99 -0.88 -0.22 5.55
C LYS A 99 -0.04 -0.51 6.78
N VAL A 100 -0.64 -1.01 7.86
CA VAL A 100 0.04 -1.19 9.16
C VAL A 100 0.15 -2.65 9.55
N ALA A 101 -0.94 -3.40 9.37
CA ALA A 101 -0.99 -4.84 9.58
C ALA A 101 -1.89 -5.47 8.52
N ALA A 102 -1.72 -6.76 8.25
CA ALA A 102 -2.64 -7.53 7.43
C ALA A 102 -3.01 -8.84 8.11
N VAL A 103 -4.24 -9.29 7.88
CA VAL A 103 -4.78 -10.54 8.39
C VAL A 103 -5.17 -11.42 7.21
N ALA A 104 -4.89 -12.71 7.32
CA ALA A 104 -5.46 -13.75 6.49
C ALA A 104 -6.37 -14.66 7.33
N ALA A 105 -7.61 -14.87 6.90
CA ALA A 105 -8.60 -15.70 7.61
C ALA A 105 -9.43 -16.57 6.66
N ASP A 106 -10.19 -17.52 7.20
CA ASP A 106 -11.01 -18.47 6.43
C ASP A 106 -12.14 -17.81 5.63
N ASP A 107 -12.63 -16.66 6.08
CA ASP A 107 -13.74 -15.93 5.48
C ASP A 107 -13.55 -14.39 5.67
N PRO A 108 -14.25 -13.56 4.88
CA PRO A 108 -14.03 -12.11 4.90
C PRO A 108 -14.53 -11.42 6.18
N ASP A 109 -15.50 -12.00 6.89
CA ASP A 109 -16.06 -11.43 8.13
C ASP A 109 -15.09 -11.67 9.29
N THR A 110 -14.54 -12.89 9.41
CA THR A 110 -13.48 -13.22 10.37
C THR A 110 -12.23 -12.36 10.13
N ALA A 111 -11.84 -12.12 8.87
CA ALA A 111 -10.72 -11.24 8.56
C ALA A 111 -10.98 -9.80 9.03
N GLU A 112 -12.22 -9.32 8.96
CA GLU A 112 -12.60 -7.98 9.42
C GLU A 112 -12.66 -7.88 10.94
N GLU A 113 -13.25 -8.86 11.61
CA GLU A 113 -13.27 -8.96 13.06
C GLU A 113 -11.85 -8.96 13.62
N ALA A 114 -10.95 -9.74 13.01
CA ALA A 114 -9.56 -9.78 13.39
C ALA A 114 -8.86 -8.41 13.30
N LEU A 115 -9.14 -7.60 12.28
CA LEU A 115 -8.59 -6.24 12.21
C LEU A 115 -9.04 -5.36 13.38
N ASN A 116 -10.30 -5.49 13.82
CA ASN A 116 -10.83 -4.74 14.95
C ASN A 116 -10.23 -5.17 16.31
N LEU A 117 -9.55 -6.31 16.34
CA LEU A 117 -8.85 -6.83 17.53
C LEU A 117 -7.38 -6.42 17.59
N ILE A 118 -6.84 -5.79 16.54
CA ILE A 118 -5.47 -5.27 16.51
C ILE A 118 -5.45 -3.87 17.10
N ASP A 119 -4.69 -3.68 18.17
CA ASP A 119 -4.48 -2.37 18.77
C ASP A 119 -3.14 -1.79 18.31
N VAL A 120 -3.16 -0.55 17.83
CA VAL A 120 -1.96 0.17 17.40
C VAL A 120 -1.82 1.46 18.18
N GLU A 121 -0.67 1.60 18.84
CA GLU A 121 -0.31 2.81 19.56
C GLU A 121 0.50 3.74 18.66
N TYR A 122 0.01 4.96 18.49
CA TYR A 122 0.63 5.98 17.66
C TYR A 122 1.10 7.18 18.47
N GLU A 123 2.22 7.76 18.06
CA GLU A 123 2.64 9.10 18.46
C GLU A 123 2.52 10.01 17.22
N PRO A 124 1.48 10.87 17.13
CA PRO A 124 1.33 11.78 16.00
C PRO A 124 2.55 12.70 15.82
N LEU A 125 2.96 12.87 14.56
CA LEU A 125 4.06 13.73 14.18
C LEU A 125 3.56 14.92 13.35
N PRO A 126 4.32 16.04 13.29
CA PRO A 126 4.01 17.11 12.35
C PRO A 126 3.97 16.59 10.92
N ALA A 127 2.86 16.83 10.23
CA ALA A 127 2.68 16.50 8.82
C ALA A 127 2.84 17.77 7.97
N VAL A 128 3.19 17.59 6.69
CA VAL A 128 3.24 18.66 5.71
C VAL A 128 2.25 18.34 4.59
N PHE A 129 1.45 19.33 4.19
CA PHE A 129 0.34 19.15 3.25
C PHE A 129 0.50 19.98 1.97
N ASP A 130 1.43 20.93 1.97
CA ASP A 130 1.74 21.75 0.82
C ASP A 130 3.16 21.43 0.32
N PRO A 131 3.35 21.18 -0.99
CA PRO A 131 4.65 20.82 -1.53
C PRO A 131 5.67 21.97 -1.47
N LEU A 132 5.26 23.24 -1.56
CA LEU A 132 6.17 24.39 -1.45
C LEU A 132 6.62 24.60 0.00
N GLU A 133 5.72 24.37 0.95
CA GLU A 133 6.07 24.32 2.39
C GLU A 133 7.04 23.17 2.67
N ALA A 134 6.83 21.99 2.07
CA ALA A 134 7.69 20.81 2.24
C ALA A 134 9.13 21.03 1.75
N MET A 135 9.33 21.96 0.82
CA MET A 135 10.64 22.34 0.29
C MET A 135 11.39 23.33 1.19
N GLN A 136 10.72 23.96 2.17
CA GLN A 136 11.36 24.96 3.01
C GLN A 136 12.35 24.35 4.00
N PRO A 137 13.44 25.07 4.34
CA PRO A 137 14.33 24.65 5.42
C PRO A 137 13.57 24.46 6.74
N GLY A 138 13.76 23.32 7.39
CA GLY A 138 13.11 23.00 8.68
C GLY A 138 11.68 22.45 8.56
N ALA A 139 11.16 22.24 7.35
CA ALA A 139 9.92 21.52 7.15
C ALA A 139 10.01 20.10 7.75
N PRO A 140 8.89 19.54 8.29
CA PRO A 140 8.88 18.16 8.77
C PRO A 140 9.34 17.20 7.67
N LEU A 141 10.30 16.33 8.00
CA LEU A 141 10.75 15.30 7.06
C LEU A 141 9.79 14.11 7.10
N VAL A 142 9.23 13.77 5.94
CA VAL A 142 8.36 12.59 5.79
C VAL A 142 9.21 11.30 5.76
N HIS A 143 10.40 11.40 5.19
CA HIS A 143 11.40 10.33 5.14
C HIS A 143 12.60 10.76 5.99
N GLU A 144 12.87 10.06 7.10
CA GLU A 144 13.99 10.37 8.01
C GLU A 144 15.24 9.52 7.73
N GLY A 145 16.42 10.06 8.09
CA GLY A 145 17.71 9.37 8.10
C GLY A 145 18.67 9.79 6.96
N PRO A 146 19.88 9.21 6.88
CA PRO A 146 20.70 9.30 5.68
C PRO A 146 20.02 8.48 4.57
N LEU A 147 19.22 9.17 3.75
CA LEU A 147 18.38 8.55 2.74
C LEU A 147 19.22 8.15 1.52
N SER A 148 19.46 6.86 1.37
CA SER A 148 19.72 6.25 0.06
C SER A 148 18.54 5.34 -0.23
N TYR A 149 17.84 5.63 -1.32
CA TYR A 149 16.78 4.77 -1.84
C TYR A 149 17.24 4.16 -3.16
N ASP A 150 16.88 2.90 -3.37
CA ASP A 150 17.11 2.26 -4.64
C ASP A 150 16.10 2.76 -5.68
N SER A 151 16.58 2.97 -6.91
CA SER A 151 15.78 3.27 -8.09
C SER A 151 16.30 2.45 -9.26
N PRO A 152 15.46 2.08 -10.24
CA PRO A 152 15.93 1.46 -11.48
C PRO A 152 17.01 2.28 -12.23
N ALA A 153 17.10 3.59 -11.97
CA ALA A 153 18.11 4.48 -12.55
C ALA A 153 19.41 4.60 -11.72
N GLY A 154 19.52 3.89 -10.58
CA GLY A 154 20.62 4.00 -9.63
C GLY A 154 20.20 4.64 -8.30
N PRO A 155 21.05 4.63 -7.26
CA PRO A 155 20.70 5.16 -5.95
C PRO A 155 20.41 6.66 -5.99
N VAL A 156 19.36 7.08 -5.29
CA VAL A 156 18.95 8.49 -5.18
C VAL A 156 19.18 8.99 -3.76
N GLN A 157 19.70 10.23 -3.65
CA GLN A 157 19.92 10.94 -2.38
C GLN A 157 19.00 12.17 -2.30
N PRO A 158 17.87 12.07 -1.57
CA PRO A 158 16.96 13.18 -1.37
C PRO A 158 17.60 14.35 -0.59
N GLN A 159 17.19 15.57 -0.92
CA GLN A 159 17.51 16.79 -0.18
C GLN A 159 16.27 17.26 0.58
N GLY A 160 16.19 16.94 1.88
CA GLY A 160 14.98 17.13 2.66
C GLY A 160 13.83 16.29 2.08
N ASN A 161 12.70 16.93 1.77
CA ASN A 161 11.54 16.27 1.13
C ASN A 161 11.65 16.22 -0.42
N ILE A 162 12.78 16.61 -1.00
CA ILE A 162 12.94 16.71 -2.47
C ILE A 162 13.79 15.54 -2.97
N VAL A 163 13.18 14.66 -3.77
CA VAL A 163 13.88 13.57 -4.47
C VAL A 163 14.41 14.02 -5.84
N TYR A 164 13.65 14.87 -6.54
CA TYR A 164 14.01 15.44 -7.83
C TYR A 164 13.25 16.75 -8.05
N HIS A 165 13.95 17.78 -8.54
CA HIS A 165 13.33 19.06 -8.90
C HIS A 165 14.14 19.69 -10.04
N ASN A 166 13.52 19.88 -11.21
CA ASN A 166 14.12 20.65 -12.30
C ASN A 166 13.85 22.14 -12.06
N THR A 167 14.90 22.89 -11.80
CA THR A 167 14.91 24.36 -11.84
C THR A 167 15.01 24.88 -13.26
#